data_AF-A0A917X7W7-F1
#
_entry.id   AF-A0A917X7W7-F1
#
_cell.length_a   1.000
_cell.length_b   1.000
_cell.length_c   1.000
_cell.angle_alpha   90.00
_cell.angle_beta   90.00
_cell.angle_gamma   90.00
#
_symmetry.space_group_name_H-M   'P 1'
#
loop_
_entity.id
_entity.type
_entity.pdbx_description
1 polymer ?
#
loop_
_entity_poly.entity_id
_entity_poly.type
_entity_poly.pdbx_seq_one_letter_code
_entity_poly.pdbx_strand_id
1 'polypeptide(L)'
;MAWRPANSLPVLHRQLQQGSRAAPPATSWSEWGLIGDAAHDPTSDHSPHDFPGWGYDIVTAADFPNRPDLGLDAHQVLDDLRRSRDPRVKYAISNGQMYSSYAVKGYSAWTWRPYNPRNGDRHFTHGHLSVVGDPRADGTQPWQTIGADDMFGDEDRRRSNNVDETVWQGIVNGSPTARGLVVPNQPTVDRPIWLVNKLTEVAADAKASRLAVEALVAFINERGGTVDTATIIARMDELAAAEAAREQELLQRIADLEAQLAAPQPDLPPAQRTATPSS
;
A
#
# COMPACT_ATOMS: atom_id res chain seq x y z
N MET A 1 -25.67 4.58 -15.86
CA MET A 1 -25.14 3.37 -15.21
C MET A 1 -23.72 3.69 -14.78
N ALA A 2 -23.31 3.30 -13.56
CA ALA A 2 -21.99 3.61 -13.04
C ALA A 2 -21.16 2.32 -13.11
N TRP A 3 -20.10 2.35 -13.92
CA TRP A 3 -19.10 1.30 -13.96
C TRP A 3 -18.37 1.20 -12.61
N ARG A 4 -17.69 0.07 -12.37
CA ARG A 4 -16.76 -0.07 -11.25
C ARG A 4 -15.45 -0.72 -11.70
N PRO A 5 -14.30 -0.42 -11.06
CA PRO A 5 -13.12 -1.25 -11.24
C PRO A 5 -13.28 -2.60 -10.51
N ALA A 6 -12.51 -3.60 -10.92
CA ALA A 6 -12.27 -4.78 -10.09
C ALA A 6 -11.66 -4.37 -8.75
N ASN A 7 -12.14 -4.93 -7.63
CA ASN A 7 -11.81 -4.43 -6.29
C ASN A 7 -10.32 -4.54 -5.93
N SER A 8 -9.55 -5.40 -6.60
CA SER A 8 -8.10 -5.49 -6.40
C SER A 8 -7.32 -4.27 -6.94
N LEU A 9 -7.88 -3.54 -7.91
CA LEU A 9 -7.19 -2.43 -8.57
C LEU A 9 -7.11 -1.17 -7.69
N PRO A 10 -8.19 -0.74 -7.00
CA PRO A 10 -8.06 0.30 -5.97
C PRO A 10 -7.14 -0.09 -4.81
N VAL A 11 -7.05 -1.38 -4.48
CA VAL A 11 -6.08 -1.89 -3.49
C VAL A 11 -4.65 -1.74 -3.99
N LEU A 12 -4.40 -2.04 -5.27
CA LEU A 12 -3.10 -1.80 -5.92
C LEU A 12 -2.70 -0.33 -5.82
N HIS A 13 -3.55 0.57 -6.26
CA HIS A 13 -3.27 2.01 -6.24
C HIS A 13 -2.97 2.49 -4.83
N ARG A 14 -3.79 2.09 -3.85
CA ARG A 14 -3.56 2.46 -2.44
C ARG A 14 -2.20 1.95 -1.93
N GLN A 15 -1.85 0.69 -2.19
CA GLN A 15 -0.56 0.15 -1.76
C GLN A 15 0.63 0.83 -2.44
N LEU A 16 0.49 1.19 -3.72
CA LEU A 16 1.52 1.94 -4.41
C LEU A 16 1.63 3.36 -3.87
N GLN A 17 0.52 4.04 -3.57
CA GLN A 17 0.53 5.40 -3.01
C GLN A 17 1.04 5.46 -1.57
N GLN A 18 0.94 4.37 -0.80
CA GLN A 18 1.29 4.33 0.63
C GLN A 18 2.54 3.51 0.95
N GLY A 19 3.06 2.74 -0.01
CA GLY A 19 4.19 1.83 0.20
C GLY A 19 5.55 2.53 0.16
N SER A 20 6.62 1.79 0.46
CA SER A 20 8.00 2.29 0.37
C SER A 20 8.43 2.70 -1.05
N ARG A 21 7.67 2.26 -2.06
CA ARG A 21 7.82 2.64 -3.47
C ARG A 21 6.80 3.68 -3.90
N ALA A 22 6.26 4.46 -2.96
CA ALA A 22 5.30 5.49 -3.28
C ALA A 22 5.92 6.57 -4.13
N ALA A 23 5.28 6.83 -5.29
CA ALA A 23 5.50 8.10 -5.95
C ALA A 23 5.01 9.20 -5.00
N PRO A 24 5.87 10.17 -4.63
CA PRO A 24 5.52 11.33 -3.84
C PRO A 24 4.28 12.04 -4.39
N PRO A 25 3.61 12.89 -3.60
CA PRO A 25 2.44 13.69 -3.99
C PRO A 25 2.61 14.60 -5.24
N ALA A 26 3.76 14.52 -5.92
CA ALA A 26 4.06 15.15 -7.21
C ALA A 26 3.57 14.38 -8.44
N THR A 27 2.91 13.22 -8.29
CA THR A 27 2.19 12.55 -9.40
C THR A 27 0.74 12.99 -9.45
N SER A 28 0.25 13.36 -10.63
CA SER A 28 -1.12 13.86 -10.78
C SER A 28 -2.11 12.69 -10.82
N TRP A 29 -3.36 12.93 -10.37
CA TRP A 29 -4.41 11.91 -10.42
C TRP A 29 -4.66 11.33 -11.82
N SER A 30 -4.37 12.10 -12.88
CA SER A 30 -4.48 11.62 -14.27
C SER A 30 -3.47 10.53 -14.64
N GLU A 31 -2.39 10.35 -13.86
CA GLU A 31 -1.41 9.28 -14.07
C GLU A 31 -1.84 7.95 -13.41
N TRP A 32 -2.95 7.95 -12.67
CA TRP A 32 -3.51 6.79 -11.95
C TRP A 32 -4.83 6.35 -12.61
N GLY A 33 -4.74 5.81 -13.83
CA GLY A 33 -5.89 5.51 -14.68
C GLY A 33 -6.58 4.21 -14.30
N LEU A 34 -7.89 4.24 -14.05
CA LEU A 34 -8.72 3.03 -13.98
C LEU A 34 -9.56 2.87 -15.24
N ILE A 35 -10.18 3.94 -15.71
CA ILE A 35 -11.08 3.92 -16.86
C ILE A 35 -10.47 4.67 -18.06
N GLY A 36 -10.65 4.10 -19.25
CA GLY A 36 -10.33 4.76 -20.52
C GLY A 36 -11.37 5.82 -20.86
N ASP A 37 -10.98 6.86 -21.58
CA ASP A 37 -11.93 7.87 -22.04
C ASP A 37 -12.92 7.32 -23.09
N ALA A 38 -13.90 8.12 -23.48
CA ALA A 38 -14.90 7.73 -24.47
C ALA A 38 -14.33 7.50 -25.89
N ALA A 39 -13.08 7.92 -26.15
CA ALA A 39 -12.37 7.68 -27.39
C ALA A 39 -11.53 6.39 -27.34
N HIS A 40 -11.42 5.76 -26.18
CA HIS A 40 -10.70 4.52 -25.99
C HIS A 40 -11.41 3.35 -26.71
N ASP A 41 -10.62 2.40 -27.24
CA ASP A 41 -11.12 1.14 -27.79
C ASP A 41 -12.05 0.43 -26.79
N PRO A 42 -13.33 0.20 -27.12
CA PRO A 42 -14.30 -0.42 -26.22
C PRO A 42 -13.97 -1.88 -25.88
N THR A 43 -13.03 -2.51 -26.59
CA THR A 43 -12.53 -3.86 -26.27
C THR A 43 -11.38 -3.85 -25.26
N SER A 44 -10.91 -2.67 -24.86
CA SER A 44 -9.84 -2.50 -23.88
C SER A 44 -10.27 -2.96 -22.50
N ASP A 45 -9.34 -3.50 -21.72
CA ASP A 45 -9.60 -3.83 -20.31
C ASP A 45 -9.80 -2.56 -19.45
N HIS A 46 -9.51 -1.37 -19.99
CA HIS A 46 -9.87 -0.06 -19.42
C HIS A 46 -11.31 0.38 -19.70
N SER A 47 -12.06 -0.39 -20.50
CA SER A 47 -13.48 -0.15 -20.74
C SER A 47 -14.34 -1.02 -19.81
N PRO A 48 -15.54 -0.57 -19.42
CA PRO A 48 -16.48 -1.41 -18.68
C PRO A 48 -16.93 -2.61 -19.53
N HIS A 49 -16.87 -3.80 -18.96
CA HIS A 49 -17.33 -5.05 -19.58
C HIS A 49 -18.30 -5.82 -18.70
N ASP A 50 -19.19 -6.55 -19.35
CA ASP A 50 -20.01 -7.55 -18.69
C ASP A 50 -19.28 -8.89 -18.66
N PHE A 51 -19.16 -9.46 -17.46
CA PHE A 51 -18.52 -10.75 -17.23
C PHE A 51 -19.56 -11.75 -16.75
N PRO A 52 -19.95 -12.72 -17.60
CA PRO A 52 -20.91 -13.76 -17.24
C PRO A 52 -20.51 -14.48 -15.94
N GLY A 53 -21.41 -14.48 -14.96
CA GLY A 53 -21.17 -15.12 -13.66
C GLY A 53 -20.38 -14.28 -12.64
N TRP A 54 -20.00 -13.05 -13.00
CA TRP A 54 -19.31 -12.13 -12.08
C TRP A 54 -20.03 -10.80 -11.92
N GLY A 55 -20.39 -10.12 -13.01
CA GLY A 55 -21.11 -8.85 -12.93
C GLY A 55 -21.12 -8.05 -14.23
N TYR A 56 -21.63 -6.82 -14.16
CA TYR A 56 -21.85 -5.90 -15.28
C TYR A 56 -21.03 -4.62 -15.13
N ASP A 57 -20.67 -3.98 -16.24
CA ASP A 57 -19.93 -2.72 -16.30
C ASP A 57 -18.64 -2.69 -15.43
N ILE A 58 -17.84 -3.75 -15.48
CA ILE A 58 -16.60 -3.87 -14.69
C ILE A 58 -15.38 -3.53 -15.53
N VAL A 59 -14.50 -2.69 -14.99
CA VAL A 59 -13.20 -2.34 -15.58
C VAL A 59 -12.11 -3.20 -14.94
N THR A 60 -11.25 -3.81 -15.76
CA THR A 60 -10.26 -4.81 -15.33
C THR A 60 -8.82 -4.40 -15.58
N ALA A 61 -8.56 -3.12 -15.85
CA ALA A 61 -7.20 -2.58 -16.00
C ALA A 61 -6.96 -1.38 -15.09
N ALA A 62 -5.69 -1.20 -14.74
CA ALA A 62 -5.19 -0.06 -14.00
C ALA A 62 -3.83 0.36 -14.54
N ASP A 63 -3.70 1.65 -14.77
CA ASP A 63 -2.46 2.36 -15.06
C ASP A 63 -1.97 3.07 -13.81
N PHE A 64 -0.65 3.06 -13.62
CA PHE A 64 0.01 3.79 -12.55
C PHE A 64 1.34 4.38 -13.03
N PRO A 65 1.82 5.48 -12.41
CA PRO A 65 3.00 6.20 -12.89
C PRO A 65 4.25 5.31 -12.92
N ASN A 66 5.11 5.52 -13.92
CA ASN A 66 6.49 5.05 -13.91
C ASN A 66 7.39 6.24 -13.59
N ARG A 67 7.72 6.39 -12.31
CA ARG A 67 8.52 7.48 -11.76
C ARG A 67 9.70 6.92 -10.95
N PRO A 68 10.64 6.22 -11.61
CA PRO A 68 11.83 5.68 -10.92
C PRO A 68 12.67 6.79 -10.30
N ASP A 69 12.61 8.02 -10.85
CA ASP A 69 13.19 9.24 -10.27
C ASP A 69 12.64 9.56 -8.87
N LEU A 70 11.43 9.11 -8.57
CA LEU A 70 10.77 9.29 -7.29
C LEU A 70 10.56 7.98 -6.50
N GLY A 71 11.23 6.90 -6.89
CA GLY A 71 11.16 5.61 -6.18
C GLY A 71 10.03 4.67 -6.62
N LEU A 72 9.20 5.05 -7.60
CA LEU A 72 8.18 4.17 -8.21
C LEU A 72 8.64 3.68 -9.59
N ASP A 73 9.39 2.58 -9.63
CA ASP A 73 9.69 1.88 -10.88
C ASP A 73 8.55 0.91 -11.21
N ALA A 74 7.75 1.26 -12.23
CA ALA A 74 6.62 0.45 -12.62
C ALA A 74 7.03 -0.92 -13.19
N HIS A 75 8.18 -0.99 -13.86
CA HIS A 75 8.69 -2.25 -14.39
C HIS A 75 9.08 -3.19 -13.26
N GLN A 76 9.73 -2.67 -12.21
CA GLN A 76 10.10 -3.46 -11.04
C GLN A 76 8.86 -3.97 -10.30
N VAL A 77 7.85 -3.12 -10.09
CA VAL A 77 6.56 -3.50 -9.48
C VAL A 77 5.89 -4.63 -10.27
N LEU A 78 5.80 -4.48 -11.59
CA LEU A 78 5.16 -5.49 -12.44
C LEU A 78 5.97 -6.80 -12.51
N ASP A 79 7.30 -6.72 -12.45
CA ASP A 79 8.16 -7.90 -12.41
C ASP A 79 8.04 -8.66 -11.09
N ASP A 80 7.85 -7.94 -9.97
CA ASP A 80 7.54 -8.55 -8.68
C ASP A 80 6.20 -9.31 -8.70
N LEU A 81 5.15 -8.71 -9.28
CA LEU A 81 3.88 -9.38 -9.51
C LEU A 81 4.03 -10.61 -10.43
N ARG A 82 4.88 -10.50 -11.47
CA ARG A 82 5.18 -11.62 -12.37
C ARG A 82 5.84 -12.80 -11.64
N ARG A 83 6.76 -12.50 -10.72
CA ARG A 83 7.49 -13.50 -9.93
C ARG A 83 6.61 -14.16 -8.88
N SER A 84 5.73 -13.41 -8.22
CA SER A 84 4.77 -13.96 -7.26
C SER A 84 3.65 -14.77 -7.91
N ARG A 85 3.39 -14.54 -9.20
CA ARG A 85 2.34 -15.22 -9.98
C ARG A 85 0.96 -15.06 -9.35
N ASP A 86 0.66 -13.86 -8.88
CA ASP A 86 -0.63 -13.58 -8.23
C ASP A 86 -1.80 -13.99 -9.15
N PRO A 87 -2.76 -14.81 -8.66
CA PRO A 87 -3.81 -15.40 -9.49
C PRO A 87 -4.80 -14.39 -10.05
N ARG A 88 -4.77 -13.14 -9.58
CA ARG A 88 -5.58 -12.04 -10.11
C ARG A 88 -5.05 -11.52 -11.44
N VAL A 89 -3.75 -11.68 -11.72
CA VAL A 89 -3.10 -11.09 -12.90
C VAL A 89 -3.50 -11.81 -14.18
N LYS A 90 -3.93 -11.04 -15.18
CA LYS A 90 -4.15 -11.49 -16.57
C LYS A 90 -2.90 -11.21 -17.42
N TYR A 91 -2.45 -9.97 -17.44
CA TYR A 91 -1.19 -9.54 -18.07
C TYR A 91 -0.74 -8.19 -17.51
N ALA A 92 0.51 -7.83 -17.76
CA ALA A 92 1.03 -6.50 -17.46
C ALA A 92 1.99 -6.01 -18.54
N ILE A 93 2.13 -4.69 -18.65
CA ILE A 93 2.91 -4.01 -19.70
C ILE A 93 3.73 -2.89 -19.06
N SER A 94 5.02 -2.80 -19.41
CA SER A 94 5.90 -1.69 -19.06
C SER A 94 7.16 -1.72 -19.92
N ASN A 95 7.73 -0.56 -20.22
CA ASN A 95 9.02 -0.39 -20.90
C ASN A 95 9.13 -1.14 -22.24
N GLY A 96 8.05 -1.16 -23.02
CA GLY A 96 7.97 -1.84 -24.31
C GLY A 96 8.01 -3.36 -24.19
N GLN A 97 7.67 -3.90 -23.01
CA GLN A 97 7.57 -5.32 -22.73
C GLN A 97 6.21 -5.65 -22.11
N MET A 98 5.79 -6.90 -22.25
CA MET A 98 4.61 -7.42 -21.56
C MET A 98 4.84 -8.85 -21.08
N TYR A 99 4.12 -9.29 -20.06
CA TYR A 99 3.95 -10.73 -19.75
C TYR A 99 2.47 -11.03 -19.57
N SER A 100 2.09 -12.31 -19.65
CA SER A 100 0.73 -12.78 -19.40
C SER A 100 0.74 -14.00 -18.47
N SER A 101 -0.31 -14.21 -17.69
CA SER A 101 -0.45 -15.39 -16.82
C SER A 101 -0.73 -16.69 -17.58
N TYR A 102 -0.94 -16.59 -18.90
CA TYR A 102 -1.12 -17.68 -19.84
C TYR A 102 -0.05 -17.64 -20.94
N ALA A 103 0.24 -18.80 -21.52
CA ALA A 103 1.16 -18.93 -22.64
C ALA A 103 0.54 -18.31 -23.91
N VAL A 104 1.37 -17.66 -24.71
CA VAL A 104 1.03 -17.18 -26.05
C VAL A 104 2.02 -17.77 -27.05
N LYS A 105 1.69 -17.77 -28.34
CA LYS A 105 2.54 -18.40 -29.36
C LYS A 105 3.99 -17.93 -29.26
N GLY A 106 4.90 -18.85 -28.92
CA GLY A 106 6.34 -18.59 -28.78
C GLY A 106 6.81 -18.09 -27.41
N TYR A 107 5.91 -17.86 -26.46
CA TYR A 107 6.26 -17.37 -25.12
C TYR A 107 5.49 -18.12 -24.03
N SER A 108 6.21 -18.67 -23.07
CA SER A 108 5.63 -19.30 -21.87
C SER A 108 4.87 -18.27 -21.02
N ALA A 109 3.90 -18.75 -20.23
CA ALA A 109 3.26 -17.93 -19.21
C ALA A 109 4.32 -17.30 -18.28
N TRP A 110 4.02 -16.10 -17.78
CA TRP A 110 4.88 -15.34 -16.86
C TRP A 110 6.26 -14.98 -17.42
N THR A 111 6.42 -14.95 -18.73
CA THR A 111 7.66 -14.54 -19.40
C THR A 111 7.48 -13.18 -20.06
N TRP A 112 8.42 -12.26 -19.79
CA TRP A 112 8.49 -10.97 -20.49
C TRP A 112 8.76 -11.20 -21.98
N ARG A 113 8.03 -10.48 -22.81
CA ARG A 113 8.16 -10.49 -24.27
C ARG A 113 8.03 -9.07 -24.82
N PRO A 114 8.53 -8.82 -26.04
CA PRO A 114 8.35 -7.51 -26.68
C PRO A 114 6.88 -7.12 -26.79
N TYR A 115 6.60 -5.85 -26.54
CA TYR A 115 5.29 -5.22 -26.73
C TYR A 115 5.41 -4.07 -27.74
N ASN A 116 4.75 -4.25 -28.89
CA ASN A 116 4.80 -3.34 -30.03
C ASN A 116 3.37 -2.96 -30.47
N PRO A 117 2.70 -2.06 -29.73
CA PRO A 117 1.33 -1.70 -30.04
C PRO A 117 1.22 -0.78 -31.24
N ARG A 118 0.06 -0.80 -31.90
CA ARG A 118 -0.20 0.01 -33.10
C ARG A 118 -0.31 1.50 -32.80
N ASN A 119 -0.80 1.87 -31.62
CA ASN A 119 -0.96 3.26 -31.18
C ASN A 119 0.36 3.91 -30.74
N GLY A 120 1.47 3.17 -30.74
CA GLY A 120 2.81 3.68 -30.38
C GLY A 120 3.07 3.80 -28.88
N ASP A 121 2.08 3.57 -28.01
CA ASP A 121 2.27 3.68 -26.57
C ASP A 121 2.98 2.45 -25.99
N ARG A 122 4.29 2.57 -25.80
CA ARG A 122 5.13 1.49 -25.29
C ARG A 122 5.25 1.48 -23.75
N HIS A 123 4.45 2.26 -23.02
CA HIS A 123 4.40 2.23 -21.55
C HIS A 123 5.75 2.54 -20.90
N PHE A 124 6.42 3.59 -21.38
CA PHE A 124 7.66 4.08 -20.77
C PHE A 124 7.40 5.02 -19.59
N THR A 125 6.21 5.63 -19.52
CA THR A 125 5.85 6.64 -18.51
C THR A 125 4.87 6.12 -17.46
N HIS A 126 4.33 4.91 -17.64
CA HIS A 126 3.39 4.26 -16.74
C HIS A 126 3.55 2.74 -16.82
N GLY A 127 3.04 2.02 -15.82
CA GLY A 127 2.81 0.59 -15.88
C GLY A 127 1.32 0.31 -16.05
N HIS A 128 1.00 -0.67 -16.89
CA HIS A 128 -0.37 -1.16 -17.08
C HIS A 128 -0.48 -2.55 -16.47
N LEU A 129 -1.49 -2.76 -15.63
CA LEU A 129 -1.87 -4.06 -15.11
C LEU A 129 -3.31 -4.38 -15.50
N SER A 130 -3.52 -5.54 -16.12
CA SER A 130 -4.85 -6.12 -16.27
C SER A 130 -5.05 -7.33 -15.37
N VAL A 131 -6.21 -7.38 -14.73
CA VAL A 131 -6.66 -8.52 -13.93
C VAL A 131 -7.62 -9.41 -14.71
N VAL A 132 -7.87 -10.62 -14.20
CA VAL A 132 -8.74 -11.61 -14.84
C VAL A 132 -10.21 -11.13 -14.87
N GLY A 133 -10.96 -11.58 -15.87
CA GLY A 133 -12.38 -11.24 -16.05
C GLY A 133 -13.33 -12.16 -15.27
N ASP A 134 -13.03 -12.43 -13.99
CA ASP A 134 -13.82 -13.32 -13.13
C ASP A 134 -13.69 -12.93 -11.65
N PRO A 135 -14.45 -13.56 -10.72
CA PRO A 135 -14.51 -13.13 -9.32
C PRO A 135 -13.17 -13.07 -8.58
N ARG A 136 -12.11 -13.72 -9.08
CA ARG A 136 -10.77 -13.61 -8.47
C ARG A 136 -10.27 -12.17 -8.45
N ALA A 137 -10.60 -11.38 -9.46
CA ALA A 137 -10.18 -9.98 -9.57
C ALA A 137 -10.79 -9.06 -8.50
N ASP A 138 -11.84 -9.50 -7.80
CA ASP A 138 -12.36 -8.77 -6.63
C ASP A 138 -11.64 -9.13 -5.31
N GLY A 139 -10.64 -10.01 -5.34
CA GLY A 139 -9.82 -10.33 -4.17
C GLY A 139 -9.06 -9.11 -3.64
N THR A 140 -9.43 -8.64 -2.44
CA THR A 140 -8.88 -7.43 -1.81
C THR A 140 -7.68 -7.69 -0.91
N GLN A 141 -7.16 -8.92 -0.87
CA GLN A 141 -5.91 -9.21 -0.17
C GLN A 141 -4.78 -8.32 -0.70
N PRO A 142 -3.82 -7.90 0.16
CA PRO A 142 -2.68 -7.12 -0.29
C PRO A 142 -1.94 -7.80 -1.45
N TRP A 143 -1.49 -7.02 -2.41
CA TRP A 143 -0.51 -7.43 -3.40
C TRP A 143 0.80 -7.70 -2.66
N GLN A 144 1.14 -8.98 -2.52
CA GLN A 144 2.17 -9.47 -1.58
C GLN A 144 3.56 -8.86 -1.80
N THR A 145 3.84 -8.38 -3.00
CA THR A 145 5.15 -7.86 -3.37
C THR A 145 5.22 -6.33 -3.35
N ILE A 146 4.16 -5.65 -2.92
CA ILE A 146 4.08 -4.20 -2.85
C ILE A 146 4.05 -3.79 -1.38
N GLY A 147 5.13 -3.14 -0.92
CA GLY A 147 5.32 -2.70 0.47
C GLY A 147 5.96 -3.74 1.41
N ALA A 148 6.50 -4.85 0.90
CA ALA A 148 7.10 -5.91 1.71
C ALA A 148 8.62 -5.77 1.95
N ASP A 149 9.31 -4.88 1.24
CA ASP A 149 10.78 -4.92 1.13
C ASP A 149 11.55 -4.01 2.11
N ASP A 150 10.92 -3.50 3.18
CA ASP A 150 11.61 -2.57 4.10
C ASP A 150 11.84 -3.14 5.51
N MET A 151 11.55 -4.42 5.77
CA MET A 151 11.78 -4.99 7.12
C MET A 151 12.74 -6.18 7.20
N PHE A 152 12.96 -6.97 6.15
CA PHE A 152 13.92 -8.08 6.22
C PHE A 152 14.57 -8.34 4.86
N GLY A 153 15.90 -8.22 4.81
CA GLY A 153 16.71 -8.56 3.65
C GLY A 153 16.55 -10.02 3.22
N ASP A 154 16.96 -10.29 1.98
CA ASP A 154 16.73 -11.49 1.15
C ASP A 154 16.94 -12.88 1.79
N GLU A 155 17.46 -13.00 3.01
CA GLU A 155 17.68 -14.28 3.68
C GLU A 155 16.46 -14.80 4.49
N ASP A 156 15.51 -13.95 4.90
CA ASP A 156 14.44 -14.36 5.84
C ASP A 156 13.14 -14.85 5.16
N ARG A 157 13.04 -14.73 3.84
CA ARG A 157 11.85 -15.13 3.04
C ARG A 157 11.50 -16.63 3.10
N ARG A 158 12.39 -17.47 3.67
CA ARG A 158 12.19 -18.93 3.79
C ARG A 158 11.72 -19.39 5.17
N ARG A 159 11.60 -18.51 6.19
CA ARG A 159 11.29 -18.92 7.57
C ARG A 159 9.92 -18.49 8.12
N SER A 160 9.17 -17.58 7.49
CA SER A 160 8.01 -16.94 8.16
C SER A 160 6.64 -17.63 8.02
N ASN A 161 6.56 -18.89 7.58
CA ASN A 161 5.25 -19.54 7.35
C ASN A 161 4.49 -20.02 8.60
N ASN A 162 4.82 -19.61 9.83
CA ASN A 162 4.06 -20.07 11.01
C ASN A 162 4.05 -19.17 12.25
N VAL A 163 4.59 -17.94 12.21
CA VAL A 163 4.73 -17.12 13.45
C VAL A 163 3.93 -15.81 13.42
N ASP A 164 3.56 -15.27 12.25
CA ASP A 164 2.97 -13.93 12.15
C ASP A 164 1.47 -13.83 12.47
N GLU A 165 0.70 -14.92 12.34
CA GLU A 165 -0.75 -14.87 12.57
C GLU A 165 -1.12 -14.64 14.04
N THR A 166 -0.27 -15.05 14.99
CA THR A 166 -0.56 -14.96 16.43
C THR A 166 -0.32 -13.55 16.99
N VAL A 167 0.60 -12.80 16.39
CA VAL A 167 0.98 -11.46 16.86
C VAL A 167 -0.03 -10.40 16.36
N TRP A 168 -0.51 -10.55 15.13
CA TRP A 168 -1.53 -9.65 14.58
C TRP A 168 -2.89 -9.78 15.29
N GLN A 169 -3.30 -10.99 15.66
CA GLN A 169 -4.55 -11.23 16.41
C GLN A 169 -4.52 -10.67 17.85
N GLY A 170 -3.34 -10.54 18.46
CA GLY A 170 -3.19 -10.00 19.83
C GLY A 170 -3.34 -8.47 19.91
N ILE A 171 -2.91 -7.74 18.89
CA ILE A 171 -2.94 -6.27 18.85
C ILE A 171 -4.36 -5.75 18.53
N VAL A 172 -5.10 -6.46 17.68
CA VAL A 172 -6.44 -6.05 17.23
C VAL A 172 -7.52 -6.27 18.31
N ASN A 173 -7.31 -7.20 19.25
CA ASN A 173 -8.31 -7.59 20.26
C ASN A 173 -8.14 -6.91 21.63
N GLY A 174 -7.24 -5.93 21.77
CA GLY A 174 -7.24 -5.01 22.93
C GLY A 174 -6.98 -5.65 24.31
N SER A 175 -6.21 -6.75 24.39
CA SER A 175 -5.89 -7.37 25.69
C SER A 175 -4.58 -6.80 26.27
N PRO A 176 -4.59 -6.12 27.44
CA PRO A 176 -3.43 -5.39 27.96
C PRO A 176 -2.50 -6.25 28.83
N THR A 177 -2.44 -7.57 28.65
CA THR A 177 -1.55 -8.41 29.47
C THR A 177 -0.56 -9.19 28.64
N ALA A 178 0.51 -8.51 28.22
CA ALA A 178 1.78 -9.17 27.92
C ALA A 178 2.44 -9.59 29.25
N ARG A 179 1.94 -10.66 29.88
CA ARG A 179 2.66 -11.38 30.93
C ARG A 179 2.83 -12.83 30.49
N GLY A 180 4.06 -13.17 30.13
CA GLY A 180 4.59 -14.53 30.18
C GLY A 180 4.34 -15.37 28.93
N LEU A 181 5.21 -15.22 27.92
CA LEU A 181 5.67 -16.38 27.16
C LEU A 181 7.19 -16.48 27.34
N VAL A 182 7.59 -17.13 28.43
CA VAL A 182 8.99 -17.50 28.67
C VAL A 182 9.26 -18.74 27.82
N VAL A 183 9.97 -18.56 26.71
CA VAL A 183 10.69 -19.66 26.05
C VAL A 183 12.00 -19.84 26.81
N PRO A 184 12.29 -21.00 27.42
CA PRO A 184 13.57 -21.20 28.08
C PRO A 184 14.72 -21.13 27.05
N ASN A 185 15.79 -20.40 27.37
CA ASN A 185 17.05 -20.28 26.61
C ASN A 185 17.14 -19.30 25.41
N GLN A 186 16.38 -18.21 25.39
CA GLN A 186 16.73 -17.05 24.54
C GLN A 186 17.09 -15.84 25.39
N PRO A 187 18.18 -15.09 25.08
CA PRO A 187 18.48 -13.84 25.76
C PRO A 187 17.33 -12.85 25.51
N THR A 188 16.79 -12.28 26.58
CA THR A 188 15.78 -11.23 26.51
C THR A 188 16.39 -10.01 25.84
N VAL A 189 15.99 -9.75 24.60
CA VAL A 189 16.30 -8.47 23.95
C VAL A 189 15.33 -7.46 24.55
N ASP A 190 15.80 -6.68 25.53
CA ASP A 190 15.07 -5.51 26.03
C ASP A 190 14.87 -4.55 24.86
N ARG A 191 13.66 -4.57 24.28
CA ARG A 191 13.30 -3.61 23.24
C ARG A 191 13.07 -2.26 23.93
N PRO A 192 13.73 -1.18 23.49
CA PRO A 192 13.63 0.12 24.15
C PRO A 192 12.19 0.63 24.14
N ILE A 193 11.72 1.09 25.30
CA ILE A 193 10.36 1.58 25.58
C ILE A 193 9.86 2.61 24.55
N TRP A 194 10.78 3.37 23.92
CA TRP A 194 10.42 4.34 22.88
C TRP A 194 9.79 3.69 21.64
N LEU A 195 10.22 2.48 21.25
CA LEU A 195 9.71 1.79 20.05
C LEU A 195 8.26 1.33 20.24
N VAL A 196 7.91 0.92 21.46
CA VAL A 196 6.54 0.55 21.83
C VAL A 196 5.63 1.78 21.83
N ASN A 197 6.11 2.93 22.32
CA ASN A 197 5.35 4.17 22.28
C ASN A 197 5.10 4.64 20.84
N LYS A 198 6.11 4.59 19.96
CA LYS A 198 5.95 4.92 18.54
C LYS A 198 4.95 4.03 17.82
N LEU A 199 4.97 2.72 18.09
CA LEU A 199 4.00 1.78 17.50
C LEU A 199 2.57 2.03 17.99
N THR A 200 2.43 2.47 19.25
CA THR A 200 1.13 2.81 19.84
C THR A 200 0.57 4.11 19.24
N GLU A 201 1.43 5.08 18.94
CA GLU A 201 1.07 6.34 18.26
C GLU A 201 0.65 6.08 16.80
N VAL A 202 1.41 5.30 16.04
CA VAL A 202 1.06 4.93 14.65
C VAL A 202 -0.25 4.14 14.60
N ALA A 203 -0.52 3.28 15.59
CA ALA A 203 -1.78 2.54 15.69
C ALA A 203 -2.97 3.45 16.04
N ALA A 204 -2.76 4.51 16.83
CA ALA A 204 -3.79 5.49 17.14
C ALA A 204 -4.15 6.34 15.91
N ASP A 205 -3.14 6.72 15.11
CA ASP A 205 -3.34 7.48 13.86
C ASP A 205 -4.07 6.67 12.79
N ALA A 206 -3.70 5.40 12.59
CA ALA A 206 -4.39 4.51 11.66
C ALA A 206 -5.87 4.32 12.05
N LYS A 207 -6.17 4.30 13.36
CA LYS A 207 -7.55 4.22 13.86
C LYS A 207 -8.32 5.51 13.61
N ALA A 208 -7.68 6.67 13.72
CA ALA A 208 -8.31 7.96 13.43
C ALA A 208 -8.63 8.13 11.94
N SER A 209 -7.72 7.75 11.03
CA SER A 209 -7.97 7.77 9.58
C SER A 209 -9.08 6.81 9.18
N ARG A 210 -9.13 5.62 9.80
CA ARG A 210 -10.23 4.67 9.59
C ARG A 210 -11.57 5.24 10.02
N LEU A 211 -11.65 5.91 11.16
CA LEU A 211 -12.90 6.54 11.64
C LEU A 211 -13.36 7.68 10.72
N ALA A 212 -12.43 8.44 10.13
CA ALA A 212 -12.76 9.48 9.16
C ALA A 212 -13.35 8.90 7.85
N VAL A 213 -12.78 7.80 7.36
CA VAL A 213 -13.31 7.09 6.19
C VAL A 213 -14.67 6.43 6.50
N GLU A 214 -14.82 5.82 7.67
CA GLU A 214 -16.11 5.24 8.11
C GLU A 214 -17.19 6.32 8.26
N ALA A 215 -16.85 7.52 8.74
CA ALA A 215 -17.77 8.65 8.80
C ALA A 215 -18.18 9.16 7.41
N LEU A 216 -17.25 9.18 6.45
CA LEU A 216 -17.55 9.54 5.06
C LEU A 216 -18.45 8.51 4.38
N VAL A 217 -18.19 7.22 4.60
CA VAL A 217 -19.02 6.12 4.10
C VAL A 217 -20.42 6.14 4.72
N ALA A 218 -20.53 6.41 6.03
CA ALA A 218 -21.81 6.58 6.71
C ALA A 218 -22.59 7.77 6.15
N PHE A 219 -21.94 8.91 5.92
CA PHE A 219 -22.56 10.09 5.31
C PHE A 219 -23.12 9.82 3.90
N ILE A 220 -22.38 9.06 3.08
CA ILE A 220 -22.82 8.65 1.74
C ILE A 220 -24.04 7.71 1.83
N ASN A 221 -24.04 6.78 2.78
CA ASN A 221 -25.13 5.81 2.93
C ASN A 221 -26.40 6.41 3.55
N GLU A 222 -26.29 7.38 4.45
CA GLU A 222 -27.45 8.02 5.10
C GLU A 222 -28.25 8.92 4.15
N ARG A 223 -27.63 9.48 3.09
CA ARG A 223 -28.29 10.47 2.22
C ARG A 223 -28.86 9.93 0.91
N GLY A 224 -28.67 8.65 0.59
CA GLY A 224 -29.55 7.85 -0.30
C GLY A 224 -30.02 8.46 -1.64
N GLY A 225 -29.29 9.40 -2.23
CA GLY A 225 -29.69 10.14 -3.43
C GLY A 225 -28.51 10.86 -4.07
N THR A 226 -28.68 11.36 -5.30
CA THR A 226 -27.63 12.00 -6.11
C THR A 226 -26.92 13.09 -5.30
N VAL A 227 -25.75 12.75 -4.76
CA VAL A 227 -24.90 13.68 -4.02
C VAL A 227 -24.32 14.62 -5.06
N ASP A 228 -24.57 15.92 -4.90
CA ASP A 228 -23.94 16.93 -5.75
C ASP A 228 -22.42 16.73 -5.67
N THR A 229 -21.79 16.43 -6.80
CA THR A 229 -20.34 16.20 -6.91
C THR A 229 -19.55 17.35 -6.28
N ALA A 230 -20.09 18.59 -6.32
CA ALA A 230 -19.48 19.74 -5.67
C ALA A 230 -19.40 19.60 -4.14
N THR A 231 -20.39 18.95 -3.51
CA THR A 231 -20.41 18.70 -2.06
C THR A 231 -19.40 17.63 -1.65
N ILE A 232 -19.21 16.60 -2.48
CA ILE A 232 -18.19 15.57 -2.23
C ILE A 232 -16.79 16.19 -2.37
N ILE A 233 -16.56 16.96 -3.44
CA ILE A 233 -15.28 17.64 -3.68
C ILE A 233 -14.96 18.59 -2.53
N ALA A 234 -15.91 19.44 -2.12
CA ALA A 234 -15.71 20.35 -0.99
C ALA A 234 -15.35 19.60 0.30
N ARG A 235 -15.97 18.43 0.55
CA ARG A 235 -15.66 17.66 1.75
C ARG A 235 -14.33 16.92 1.68
N MET A 236 -13.91 16.50 0.48
CA MET A 236 -12.57 15.98 0.24
C MET A 236 -11.50 17.06 0.45
N ASP A 237 -11.74 18.28 -0.03
CA ASP A 237 -10.84 19.42 0.17
C ASP A 237 -10.70 19.79 1.65
N GLU A 238 -11.81 19.78 2.40
CA GLU A 238 -11.80 19.98 3.85
C GLU A 238 -11.03 18.88 4.61
N LEU A 239 -11.16 17.63 4.18
CA LEU A 239 -10.40 16.50 4.76
C LEU A 239 -8.91 16.61 4.43
N ALA A 240 -8.57 16.93 3.19
CA ALA A 240 -7.18 17.13 2.76
C ALA A 240 -6.53 18.31 3.53
N ALA A 241 -7.27 19.40 3.75
CA ALA A 241 -6.79 20.52 4.55
C ALA A 241 -6.57 20.14 6.03
N ALA A 242 -7.45 19.31 6.60
CA ALA A 242 -7.30 18.82 7.96
C ALA A 242 -6.10 17.87 8.11
N GLU A 243 -5.84 17.01 7.11
CA GLU A 243 -4.67 16.13 7.09
C GLU A 243 -3.38 16.93 6.95
N ALA A 244 -3.33 17.93 6.06
CA ALA A 244 -2.17 18.82 5.91
C ALA A 244 -1.84 19.59 7.21
N ALA A 245 -2.86 20.03 7.95
CA ALA A 245 -2.66 20.70 9.25
C ALA A 245 -2.06 19.76 10.31
N ARG A 246 -2.48 18.49 10.33
CA ARG A 246 -1.92 17.48 11.24
C ARG A 246 -0.49 17.12 10.88
N GLU A 247 -0.17 17.03 9.59
CA GLU A 247 1.20 16.80 9.12
C GLU A 247 2.12 17.93 9.58
N GLN A 248 1.68 19.19 9.48
CA GLN A 248 2.44 20.34 10.00
C GLN A 248 2.65 20.26 11.52
N GLU A 249 1.64 19.85 12.29
CA GLU A 249 1.77 19.66 13.73
C GLU A 249 2.80 18.58 14.08
N LEU A 250 2.80 17.46 13.35
CA LEU A 250 3.79 16.39 13.52
C LEU A 250 5.21 16.84 13.19
N LEU A 251 5.38 17.57 12.08
CA LEU A 251 6.69 18.12 11.70
C LEU A 251 7.22 19.09 12.77
N GLN A 252 6.35 19.93 13.34
CA GLN A 252 6.74 20.82 14.43
C GLN A 252 7.17 20.02 15.67
N ARG A 253 6.45 18.95 15.99
CA ARG A 253 6.78 18.08 17.14
C ARG A 253 8.11 17.35 16.95
N ILE A 254 8.42 16.92 15.73
CA ILE A 254 9.73 16.34 15.40
C ILE A 254 10.83 17.37 15.63
N ALA A 255 10.67 18.59 15.14
CA ALA A 255 11.63 19.67 15.34
C ALA A 255 11.86 19.98 16.83
N ASP A 256 10.80 19.99 17.64
CA ASP A 256 10.89 20.21 19.09
C ASP A 256 11.65 19.07 19.80
N LEU A 257 11.44 17.81 19.38
CA LEU A 257 12.16 16.66 19.92
C LEU A 257 13.64 16.67 19.52
N GLU A 258 13.95 17.05 18.28
CA GLU A 258 15.32 17.24 17.82
C GLU A 258 16.04 18.32 18.62
N ALA A 259 15.37 19.44 18.91
CA ALA A 259 15.90 20.49 19.76
C ALA A 259 16.15 20.02 21.21
N GLN A 260 15.25 19.20 21.77
CA GLN A 260 15.44 18.62 23.10
C GLN A 260 16.59 17.62 23.15
N LEU A 261 16.80 16.85 22.09
CA LEU A 261 17.93 15.92 21.97
C LEU A 261 19.27 16.65 21.79
N ALA A 262 19.27 17.80 21.11
CA ALA A 262 20.44 18.65 20.93
C ALA A 262 20.80 19.49 22.17
N ALA A 263 19.87 19.65 23.12
CA ALA A 263 20.12 20.35 24.36
C ALA A 263 21.13 19.57 25.23
N PRO A 264 22.13 20.24 25.82
CA PRO A 264 23.08 19.58 26.71
C PRO A 264 22.33 18.93 27.87
N GLN A 265 22.51 17.62 28.04
CA GLN A 265 21.93 16.92 29.19
C GLN A 265 22.52 17.51 30.47
N PRO A 266 21.68 17.83 31.49
CA PRO A 266 22.20 18.27 32.78
C PRO A 266 23.11 17.17 33.34
N ASP A 267 24.27 17.57 33.86
CA ASP A 267 25.26 16.65 34.44
C ASP A 267 24.57 15.67 35.39
N LEU A 268 24.61 14.39 35.03
CA LEU A 268 24.14 13.33 35.90
C LEU A 268 24.97 13.40 37.20
N PRO A 269 24.32 13.43 38.39
CA PRO A 269 25.06 13.45 39.64
C PRO A 269 25.97 12.21 39.72
N PRO A 270 27.21 12.35 40.20
CA PRO A 270 28.19 11.28 40.17
C PRO A 270 27.66 10.05 40.92
N ALA A 271 27.48 8.95 40.18
CA ALA A 271 27.03 7.68 40.72
C ALA A 271 27.91 7.24 41.88
N GLN A 272 27.27 6.88 42.98
CA GLN A 272 27.89 6.27 44.15
C GLN A 272 28.67 5.03 43.71
N ARG A 273 30.00 5.10 43.82
CA ARG A 273 30.91 3.97 43.64
C ARG A 273 30.53 2.91 44.67
N THR A 274 29.85 1.86 44.25
CA THR A 274 29.64 0.68 45.10
C THR A 274 30.99 0.02 45.36
N ALA A 275 31.32 -0.07 46.65
CA ALA A 275 32.53 -0.68 47.17
C ALA A 275 32.67 -2.14 46.75
N THR A 276 33.90 -2.54 46.42
CA THR A 276 34.33 -3.94 46.40
C THR A 276 34.22 -4.53 47.81
N PRO A 277 33.61 -5.72 47.99
CA PRO A 277 33.79 -6.44 49.23
C PRO A 277 35.15 -7.15 49.20
N SER A 278 36.02 -6.79 50.15
CA SER A 278 37.15 -7.61 50.54
C SER A 278 36.64 -8.77 51.40
N SER A 279 37.05 -9.99 51.02
CA SER A 279 37.36 -11.19 51.82
C SER A 279 36.90 -12.46 51.12
#